data_AF-A0A838UZE3-F1
#
_entry.id   AF-A0A838UZE3-F1
#
_cell.length_a   1.000
_cell.length_b   1.000
_cell.length_c   1.000
_cell.angle_alpha   90.00
_cell.angle_beta   90.00
_cell.angle_gamma   90.00
#
_symmetry.space_group_name_H-M   'P 1'
#
loop_
_entity.id
_entity.type
_entity.pdbx_description
1 polymer ?
#
loop_
_entity_poly.entity_id
_entity_poly.type
_entity_poly.pdbx_seq_one_letter_code
_entity_poly.pdbx_strand_id
1 'polypeptide(L)' 'MTYRLIPLDDAIVFPTVTATLSIDVGDEDRVFLIPRRDGEYGRVGVVAEVVEHGLSRRGHPVATVVGLH' A
#
# COMPACT_ATOMS: atom_id res chain seq x y z
N MET A 1 0.00 15.43 9.53
CA MET A 1 -0.82 14.24 9.24
C MET A 1 0.11 13.04 9.34
N THR A 2 -0.36 11.94 9.92
CA THR A 2 0.42 10.70 10.10
C THR A 2 -0.20 9.64 9.22
N TYR A 3 0.61 8.89 8.48
CA TYR A 3 0.14 7.79 7.62
C TYR A 3 0.67 6.46 8.13
N ARG A 4 -0.13 5.40 8.00
CA ARG A 4 0.36 4.03 8.22
C ARG A 4 1.35 3.67 7.10
N LEU A 5 2.56 3.30 7.49
CA LEU A 5 3.60 2.84 6.56
C LEU A 5 3.33 1.39 6.18
N ILE A 6 3.29 1.12 4.88
CA ILE A 6 3.12 -0.22 4.32
C ILE A 6 4.34 -0.55 3.44
N PRO A 7 5.17 -1.53 3.85
CA PRO A 7 6.26 -2.01 3.01
C PRO A 7 5.71 -2.79 1.81
N LEU A 8 6.28 -2.54 0.63
CA LEU A 8 6.04 -3.31 -0.57
C LEU A 8 7.31 -4.10 -0.93
N ASP A 9 7.28 -5.41 -0.69
CA ASP A 9 8.44 -6.29 -0.90
C ASP A 9 8.60 -6.69 -2.37
N ASP A 10 7.48 -6.92 -3.07
CA ASP A 10 7.46 -7.45 -4.44
C ASP A 10 6.89 -6.46 -5.47
N ALA A 11 6.64 -5.22 -5.06
CA ALA A 11 5.96 -4.22 -5.89
C ALA A 11 6.41 -2.78 -5.63
N ILE A 12 6.08 -1.92 -6.58
CA ILE A 12 6.18 -0.47 -6.49
C ILE A 12 4.89 0.10 -7.07
N VAL A 13 4.32 1.10 -6.39
CA VAL A 13 3.18 1.87 -6.88
C VAL A 13 3.67 3.27 -7.24
N PHE A 14 3.20 3.79 -8.36
CA PHE A 14 3.44 5.17 -8.77
C PHE A 14 2.18 6.02 -8.53
N PRO A 15 2.31 7.35 -8.40
CA PRO A 15 1.17 8.26 -8.43
C PRO A 15 0.25 7.98 -9.62
N THR A 16 -1.05 8.22 -9.45
CA THR A 16 -2.13 8.00 -10.43
C THR A 16 -2.45 6.53 -10.76
N VAL A 17 -1.65 5.57 -10.30
CA VAL A 17 -1.89 4.15 -10.54
C VAL A 17 -2.91 3.60 -9.54
N THR A 18 -3.93 2.92 -10.07
CA THR A 18 -4.82 2.06 -9.27
C THR A 18 -4.28 0.64 -9.24
N ALA A 19 -4.08 0.08 -8.05
CA ALA A 19 -3.54 -1.27 -7.88
C ALA A 19 -4.27 -2.01 -6.75
N THR A 20 -4.53 -3.31 -6.96
CA THR A 20 -4.98 -4.23 -5.92
C THR A 20 -3.78 -5.01 -5.39
N LEU A 21 -3.48 -4.87 -4.11
CA LEU A 21 -2.28 -5.38 -3.46
C LEU A 21 -2.65 -6.26 -2.26
N SER A 22 -1.83 -7.28 -2.01
CA SER A 22 -1.91 -8.11 -0.80
C SER A 22 -1.27 -7.39 0.39
N ILE A 23 -1.92 -6.34 0.87
CA ILE A 23 -1.47 -5.50 1.98
C ILE A 23 -2.56 -5.36 3.04
N ASP A 24 -2.13 -5.17 4.29
CA ASP A 24 -3.03 -4.81 5.38
C ASP A 24 -3.01 -3.30 5.62
N VAL A 25 -4.12 -2.65 5.29
CA VAL A 25 -4.33 -1.22 5.49
C VAL A 25 -5.02 -0.91 6.83
N GLY A 26 -5.53 -1.92 7.56
CA GLY A 26 -6.40 -1.71 8.72
C GLY A 26 -7.64 -0.89 8.35
N ASP A 27 -7.92 0.14 9.15
CA ASP A 27 -9.07 1.04 8.97
C ASP A 27 -8.66 2.41 8.39
N GLU A 28 -7.49 2.50 7.76
CA GLU A 28 -6.94 3.76 7.25
C GLU A 28 -7.52 4.12 5.88
N ASP A 29 -8.02 5.34 5.72
CA ASP A 29 -8.44 5.88 4.41
C ASP A 29 -7.23 6.21 3.52
N ARG A 30 -6.06 6.44 4.12
CA ARG A 30 -4.82 6.78 3.42
C ARG A 30 -3.60 6.12 4.06
N VAL A 31 -2.73 5.61 3.21
CA VAL A 31 -1.53 4.87 3.62
C VAL A 31 -0.29 5.38 2.88
N PHE A 32 0.88 5.13 3.43
CA PHE A 32 2.16 5.43 2.78
C PHE A 32 2.81 4.14 2.31
N LEU A 33 2.84 3.95 1.00
CA LEU A 33 3.42 2.78 0.35
C LEU A 33 4.90 3.03 0.10
N ILE A 34 5.77 2.15 0.59
CA ILE A 34 7.22 2.29 0.42
C ILE A 34 7.84 0.98 -0.08
N PRO A 35 8.62 1.00 -1.19
CA PRO A 35 9.36 -0.17 -1.62
C PRO A 35 10.31 -0.63 -0.51
N ARG A 36 10.40 -1.93 -0.28
CA ARG A 36 11.34 -2.54 0.65
C ARG A 36 12.05 -3.70 -0.02
N ARG A 37 13.37 -3.76 0.09
CA ARG A 37 14.17 -4.86 -0.47
C ARG A 37 15.22 -5.28 0.52
N ASP A 38 15.36 -6.58 0.76
CA ASP A 38 16.32 -7.15 1.70
C ASP A 38 16.21 -6.52 3.11
N GLY A 39 14.99 -6.15 3.51
CA GLY A 39 14.71 -5.49 4.79
C GLY A 39 14.92 -3.98 4.82
N GLU A 40 15.53 -3.40 3.78
CA GLU A 40 15.84 -1.98 3.68
C GLU A 40 14.73 -1.20 2.95
N TYR A 41 14.36 -0.05 3.51
CA TYR A 41 13.37 0.83 2.89
C TYR A 41 13.97 1.65 1.75
N GLY A 42 13.17 1.87 0.71
CA GLY A 42 13.46 2.86 -0.30
C GLY A 42 13.54 4.27 0.28
N ARG A 43 14.07 5.22 -0.50
CA ARG A 43 14.14 6.62 -0.05
C ARG A 43 12.86 7.41 -0.27
N VAL A 44 12.03 6.95 -1.20
CA VAL A 44 10.80 7.62 -1.65
C VAL A 44 9.71 6.56 -1.73
N GLY A 45 8.54 6.91 -1.19
CA GLY A 45 7.30 6.15 -1.30
C GLY A 45 6.19 7.02 -1.87
N VAL A 46 4.98 6.49 -1.89
CA VAL A 46 3.79 7.16 -2.43
C VAL A 46 2.70 7.16 -1.36
N VAL A 47 2.10 8.33 -1.13
CA VAL A 47 0.85 8.40 -0.38
C VAL A 47 -0.26 7.88 -1.28
N ALA A 48 -1.04 6.92 -0.80
CA ALA A 48 -2.12 6.31 -1.55
C ALA A 48 -3.44 6.38 -0.77
N GLU A 49 -4.53 6.54 -1.52
CA GLU A 49 -5.90 6.46 -1.00
C GLU A 49 -6.39 5.01 -1.07
N VAL A 50 -7.03 4.54 0.00
CA VAL A 50 -7.65 3.22 0.04
C VAL A 50 -9.04 3.33 -0.56
N VAL A 51 -9.26 2.65 -1.68
CA VAL A 51 -10.55 2.64 -2.38
C VAL A 51 -11.42 1.49 -1.87
N GLU A 52 -10.80 0.34 -1.60
CA GLU A 52 -11.46 -0.86 -1.10
C GLU A 52 -10.46 -1.70 -0.30
N HIS A 53 -10.92 -2.41 0.72
CA HIS A 53 -10.12 -3.36 1.49
C HIS A 53 -10.97 -4.55 1.92
N GLY A 54 -10.31 -5.68 2.16
CA GLY A 54 -10.99 -6.89 2.60
C GLY A 54 -10.06 -8.08 2.69
N LEU A 55 -10.65 -9.27 2.61
CA LEU A 55 -9.92 -10.53 2.65
C LEU A 55 -10.00 -11.22 1.29
N SER A 56 -8.86 -11.69 0.80
CA SER A 56 -8.82 -12.63 -0.31
C SER A 56 -9.57 -13.93 0.04
N ARG A 57 -9.84 -14.76 -0.97
CA ARG A 57 -10.44 -16.10 -0.77
C ARG A 57 -9.66 -16.99 0.22
N ARG A 58 -8.37 -16.73 0.41
CA ARG A 58 -7.50 -17.46 1.35
C ARG A 58 -7.37 -16.79 2.71
N GLY A 59 -8.17 -15.75 2.98
CA GLY A 59 -8.15 -15.02 4.25
C GLY A 59 -7.01 -14.02 4.42
N HIS A 60 -6.19 -13.77 3.38
CA HIS A 60 -5.13 -12.75 3.45
C HIS A 60 -5.70 -11.36 3.20
N PRO A 61 -5.28 -10.33 3.94
CA PRO A 61 -5.64 -8.94 3.67
C PRO A 61 -5.29 -8.53 2.24
N VAL A 62 -6.23 -7.82 1.61
CA VAL A 62 -6.04 -7.20 0.29
C VAL A 62 -6.65 -5.81 0.30
N ALA A 63 -6.04 -4.89 -0.43
CA ALA A 63 -6.58 -3.55 -0.62
C ALA A 63 -6.38 -3.07 -2.05
N THR A 64 -7.38 -2.37 -2.58
CA THR A 64 -7.27 -1.58 -3.79
C THR A 64 -6.97 -0.15 -3.41
N VAL A 65 -5.89 0.40 -3.96
CA VAL A 65 -5.39 1.74 -3.64
C VAL A 65 -5.17 2.55 -4.90
N VAL A 66 -5.23 3.88 -4.78
CA VAL A 66 -4.86 4.84 -5.83
C VAL A 66 -3.69 5.68 -5.35
N GLY A 67 -2.57 5.64 -6.07
CA GLY A 67 -1.41 6.47 -5.76
C GLY A 67 -1.72 7.97 -5.97
N LEU A 68 -1.34 8.81 -5.02
CA LEU A 68 -1.60 10.26 -5.05
C LEU A 68 -0.34 11.06 -5.40
N HIS A 69 0.68 11.02 -4.55
CA HIS A 69 1.95 11.76 -4.70
C HIS A 69 3.10 11.13 -3.91
#